data_AF-A0A6N9RMY1-F1
#
_entry.id   AF-A0A6N9RMY1-F1
#
_cell.length_a   1.000
_cell.length_b   1.000
_cell.length_c   1.000
_cell.angle_alpha   90.00
_cell.angle_beta   90.00
_cell.angle_gamma   90.00
#
_symmetry.space_group_name_H-M   'P 1'
#
loop_
_entity.id
_entity.type
_entity.pdbx_description
1 polymer ?
#
loop_
_entity_poly.entity_id
_entity_poly.type
_entity_poly.pdbx_seq_one_letter_code
_entity_poly.pdbx_strand_id
1 'polypeptide(L)' 'MTDLFSTDYGLMSIIGIVFMMGMGVFFLRLFMGKMKHDPTSPRK' A
#
# COMPACT_ATOMS: atom_id res chain seq x y z
N MET A 1 14.26 25.71 10.24
CA MET A 1 13.11 24.81 10.50
C MET A 1 12.69 24.01 9.26
N THR A 2 13.38 24.13 8.13
CA THR A 2 13.15 23.32 6.91
C THR A 2 13.97 22.01 6.88
N ASP A 3 14.84 21.79 7.86
CA ASP A 3 15.76 20.65 7.97
C ASP A 3 15.15 19.28 8.33
N LEU A 4 13.81 19.13 8.38
CA LEU A 4 13.18 17.82 8.57
C LEU A 4 12.57 17.27 7.27
N PHE A 5 12.24 18.14 6.33
CA PHE A 5 11.75 17.75 5.00
C PHE A 5 12.78 17.96 3.90
N SER A 6 13.75 18.89 4.08
CA SER A 6 14.83 19.14 3.12
C SER A 6 16.12 18.35 3.40
N THR A 7 16.25 17.77 4.60
CA THR A 7 17.40 16.91 4.93
C THR A 7 17.16 15.52 4.36
N ASP A 8 18.13 14.99 3.61
CA ASP A 8 18.10 13.68 2.94
C ASP A 8 17.52 12.53 3.80
N TYR A 9 17.75 12.59 5.12
CA TYR A 9 17.24 11.62 6.09
C TYR A 9 15.72 11.59 6.23
N GLY A 10 15.05 12.75 6.22
CA GLY A 10 13.60 12.83 6.37
C GLY A 10 12.88 12.30 5.12
N LEU A 11 13.38 12.68 3.95
CA LEU A 11 12.86 12.20 2.67
C LEU A 11 13.06 10.68 2.51
N MET A 12 14.23 10.15 2.86
CA MET A 12 14.49 8.70 2.88
C MET A 12 13.51 7.95 3.78
N SER A 13 13.23 8.46 4.98
CA SER A 13 12.29 7.84 5.91
C SER A 13 10.84 7.87 5.37
N ILE A 14 10.42 9.00 4.79
CA ILE A 14 9.08 9.15 4.19
C ILE A 14 8.91 8.20 3.01
N ILE A 15 9.90 8.07 2.13
CA ILE A 15 9.87 7.11 1.01
C ILE A 15 9.71 5.69 1.54
N GLY A 16 10.44 5.32 2.58
CA GLY A 16 10.31 4.01 3.24
C GLY A 16 8.91 3.76 3.80
N ILE A 17 8.31 4.76 4.46
CA ILE A 17 6.96 4.66 5.03
C ILE A 17 5.91 4.52 3.92
N VAL A 18 5.99 5.35 2.88
CA VAL A 18 5.09 5.30 1.73
C VAL A 18 5.24 3.97 1.00
N PHE A 19 6.46 3.45 0.88
CA PHE A 19 6.73 2.14 0.30
C PHE A 19 6.13 1.01 1.14
N MET A 20 6.33 1.01 2.46
CA MET A 20 5.73 0.03 3.37
C MET A 20 4.19 0.06 3.32
N MET A 21 3.59 1.24 3.35
CA MET A 21 2.14 1.43 3.21
C MET A 21 1.62 0.98 1.84
N GLY A 22 2.32 1.35 0.76
CA GLY A 22 1.97 0.97 -0.61
C GLY A 22 2.02 -0.54 -0.82
N MET A 23 3.07 -1.19 -0.32
CA MET A 23 3.19 -2.65 -0.34
C MET A 23 2.10 -3.31 0.50
N GLY A 24 1.80 -2.80 1.70
CA GLY A 24 0.70 -3.30 2.54
C GLY A 24 -0.65 -3.24 1.84
N VAL A 25 -1.00 -2.10 1.24
CA VAL A 25 -2.25 -1.92 0.48
C VAL A 25 -2.27 -2.79 -0.78
N PHE A 26 -1.14 -2.93 -1.49
CA PHE A 26 -1.04 -3.79 -2.67
C PHE A 26 -1.30 -5.26 -2.32
N PHE A 27 -0.71 -5.76 -1.23
CA PHE A 27 -0.98 -7.10 -0.72
C PHE A 27 -2.45 -7.24 -0.35
N LEU A 28 -3.01 -6.32 0.45
CA LEU A 28 -4.44 -6.36 0.78
C LEU A 28 -5.32 -6.35 -0.47
N ARG A 29 -5.01 -5.53 -1.48
CA ARG A 29 -5.73 -5.47 -2.77
C ARG A 29 -5.61 -6.76 -3.57
N LEU A 30 -4.43 -7.39 -3.61
CA LEU A 30 -4.20 -8.66 -4.30
C LEU A 30 -5.02 -9.79 -3.65
N PHE A 31 -4.99 -9.87 -2.32
CA PHE A 31 -5.75 -10.86 -1.56
C PHE A 31 -7.26 -10.62 -1.62
N MET A 32 -7.70 -9.36 -1.50
CA MET A 32 -9.11 -8.97 -1.66
C MET A 32 -9.59 -9.17 -3.10
N GLY A 33 -8.73 -8.94 -4.09
CA GLY A 33 -9.01 -9.19 -5.51
C GLY A 33 -9.22 -10.66 -5.82
N LYS A 34 -8.44 -11.56 -5.19
CA LYS A 34 -8.70 -13.01 -5.24
C LYS A 34 -10.01 -13.39 -4.55
N MET A 35 -10.34 -12.78 -3.40
CA MET A 35 -11.63 -13.02 -2.72
C MET A 35 -12.84 -12.48 -3.49
N LYS A 36 -12.66 -11.46 -4.34
CA LYS A 36 -13.70 -10.98 -5.27
C LYS A 36 -13.94 -11.90 -6.46
N HIS A 37 -13.09 -12.91 -6.66
CA HIS A 37 -13.40 -14.07 -7.48
C HIS A 37 -14.04 -15.17 -6.62
N ASP A 38 -14.85 -14.79 -5.63
CA ASP A 38 -15.91 -15.68 -5.18
C ASP A 38 -16.99 -15.61 -6.26
N PRO A 39 -17.22 -16.70 -7.03
CA PRO A 39 -18.31 -16.80 -7.99
C PRO A 39 -19.65 -16.88 -7.24
N THR A 40 -19.99 -15.83 -6.49
CA THR A 40 -21.37 -15.48 -6.17
C THR A 40 -22.06 -14.94 -7.44
N SER A 41 -21.83 -15.59 -8.58
CA SER A 41 -22.83 -15.65 -9.63
C SER A 41 -23.84 -16.69 -9.14
N PRO A 42 -25.04 -16.28 -8.73
CA PRO A 42 -26.03 -17.20 -8.20
C PRO A 42 -26.27 -18.33 -9.19
N ARG A 43 -26.06 -19.56 -8.70
CA ARG A 43 -26.44 -20.82 -9.34
C ARG A 43 -27.73 -20.63 -10.16
N LYS A 44 -27.62 -20.71 -11.49
CA LYS A 44 -28.72 -21.10 -12.38
C LYS A 44 -28.35 -22.43 -13.02
#